data_AF-M6FNA0-F1
#
_entry.id   AF-M6FNA0-F1
#
_cell.length_a   1.000
_cell.length_b   1.000
_cell.length_c   1.000
_cell.angle_alpha   90.00
_cell.angle_beta   90.00
_cell.angle_gamma   90.00
#
_symmetry.space_group_name_H-M   'P 1'
#
loop_
_entity.id
_entity.type
_entity.pdbx_description
1 polymer ?
#
loop_
_entity_poly.entity_id
_entity_poly.type
_entity_poly.pdbx_seq_one_letter_code
_entity_poly.pdbx_strand_id
1 'polypeptide(L)'
;MELSGRLESLNLKDIPIENLSILKPFTKIRRLRISNTEVTDISHLESLKNLEELNLSDSPVSSFEILSKLPLRTFYADNTNLSDLKPFYKTKKMLTLYCRKTKVTFEELLRFRNSLSNSSLLALILVSDFNENNEAFVKSLEKIDFPLNELGGALTEWTYQRIGDLMTDNSGFNEDPKKEKIQEAIPILRTFLRLPEFKRDPATEKRYTALLQDSLFCTLCIGMDIDPDFDRKALDKTTDLIPDKIQSPRFAFLLARYFAKKKDRKQLLRYVSICISLKHKKDFFLKFEEFKPFLEDDDFKILFSKMQE
;
A
#
# COMPACT_ATOMS: atom_id res chain seq x y z
N MET A 1 -12.23 -22.08 40.43
CA MET A 1 -12.93 -22.61 39.25
C MET A 1 -14.01 -21.68 38.71
N GLU A 2 -14.67 -20.85 39.53
CA GLU A 2 -15.77 -19.99 39.05
C GLU A 2 -15.37 -18.93 38.00
N LEU A 3 -14.14 -18.40 38.11
CA LEU A 3 -13.62 -17.39 37.17
C LEU A 3 -13.21 -17.97 35.80
N SER A 4 -12.82 -19.26 35.73
CA SER A 4 -12.34 -19.85 34.47
C SER A 4 -13.42 -19.96 33.40
N GLY A 5 -14.70 -19.95 33.81
CA GLY A 5 -15.85 -19.94 32.91
C GLY A 5 -16.30 -18.55 32.42
N ARG A 6 -15.71 -17.45 32.93
CA ARG A 6 -16.18 -16.08 32.63
C ARG A 6 -15.09 -15.10 32.20
N LEU A 7 -13.81 -15.41 32.44
CA LEU A 7 -12.71 -14.50 32.09
C LEU A 7 -12.55 -14.41 30.57
N GLU A 8 -12.83 -13.24 30.00
CA GLU A 8 -12.71 -12.98 28.56
C GLU A 8 -11.46 -12.16 28.17
N SER A 9 -10.86 -11.44 29.12
CA SER A 9 -9.72 -10.57 28.86
C SER A 9 -8.72 -10.70 30.00
N LEU A 10 -7.46 -10.95 29.67
CA LEU A 10 -6.38 -11.10 30.63
C LEU A 10 -5.18 -10.27 30.17
N ASN A 11 -4.65 -9.45 31.09
CA ASN A 11 -3.46 -8.64 30.88
C ASN A 11 -2.40 -9.03 31.90
N LEU A 12 -1.29 -9.55 31.42
CA LEU A 12 -0.10 -9.94 32.18
C LEU A 12 1.15 -9.23 31.62
N LYS A 13 0.95 -8.08 30.97
CA LYS A 13 2.04 -7.26 30.46
C LYS A 13 3.02 -6.88 31.59
N ASP A 14 4.30 -6.86 31.28
CA ASP A 14 5.38 -6.47 32.21
C ASP A 14 5.50 -7.40 33.45
N ILE A 15 5.03 -8.64 33.33
CA ILE A 15 5.15 -9.66 34.38
C ILE A 15 6.19 -10.71 33.92
N PRO A 16 7.15 -11.12 34.76
CA PRO A 16 8.15 -12.14 34.42
C PRO A 16 7.53 -13.55 34.48
N ILE A 17 6.48 -13.76 33.69
CA ILE A 17 5.84 -15.06 33.54
C ILE A 17 6.54 -15.83 32.43
N GLU A 18 6.94 -17.05 32.72
CA GLU A 18 7.56 -17.95 31.74
C GLU A 18 6.57 -19.00 31.23
N ASN A 19 5.65 -19.45 32.09
CA ASN A 19 4.81 -20.61 31.86
C ASN A 19 3.31 -20.25 31.83
N LEU A 20 2.66 -20.57 30.71
CA LEU A 20 1.25 -20.28 30.47
C LEU A 20 0.30 -21.46 30.72
N SER A 21 0.78 -22.57 31.29
CA SER A 21 -0.04 -23.77 31.57
C SER A 21 -1.24 -23.50 32.47
N ILE A 22 -1.14 -22.50 33.35
CA ILE A 22 -2.23 -22.05 34.21
C ILE A 22 -3.43 -21.51 33.41
N LEU A 23 -3.23 -21.09 32.14
CA LEU A 23 -4.28 -20.57 31.28
C LEU A 23 -5.18 -21.65 30.67
N LYS A 24 -4.79 -22.94 30.73
CA LYS A 24 -5.55 -24.04 30.11
C LYS A 24 -7.05 -24.09 30.45
N PRO A 25 -7.48 -23.85 31.70
CA PRO A 25 -8.90 -23.88 32.04
C PRO A 25 -9.71 -22.68 31.52
N PHE A 26 -9.05 -21.57 31.14
CA PHE A 26 -9.68 -20.29 30.82
C PHE A 26 -10.11 -20.17 29.36
N THR A 27 -10.85 -21.17 28.87
CA THR A 27 -11.22 -21.33 27.44
C THR A 27 -12.09 -20.20 26.87
N LYS A 28 -12.62 -19.30 27.72
CA LYS A 28 -13.42 -18.13 27.32
C LYS A 28 -12.58 -16.88 27.03
N ILE A 29 -11.27 -16.89 27.26
CA ILE A 29 -10.41 -15.75 26.95
C ILE A 29 -10.48 -15.44 25.44
N ARG A 30 -10.77 -14.17 25.15
CA ARG A 30 -10.79 -13.54 23.83
C ARG A 30 -9.62 -12.60 23.61
N ARG A 31 -9.11 -11.98 24.68
CA ARG A 31 -7.97 -11.06 24.61
C ARG A 31 -6.90 -11.44 25.64
N LEU A 32 -5.69 -11.70 25.17
CA LEU A 32 -4.54 -12.01 26.01
C LEU A 32 -3.39 -11.06 25.69
N ARG A 33 -2.92 -10.32 26.70
CA ARG A 33 -1.71 -9.50 26.61
C ARG A 33 -0.64 -10.05 27.52
N ILE A 34 0.45 -10.51 26.92
CA ILE A 34 1.63 -11.05 27.59
C ILE A 34 2.88 -10.42 26.98
N SER A 35 2.80 -9.12 26.64
CA SER A 35 3.94 -8.36 26.13
C SER A 35 4.95 -8.06 27.23
N ASN A 36 6.23 -8.02 26.88
CA ASN A 36 7.34 -7.81 27.82
C ASN A 36 7.28 -8.83 28.98
N THR A 37 7.25 -10.11 28.61
CA THR A 37 7.26 -11.25 29.53
C THR A 37 8.40 -12.20 29.16
N GLU A 38 8.67 -13.19 30.01
CA GLU A 38 9.72 -14.20 29.78
C GLU A 38 9.18 -15.46 29.08
N VAL A 39 7.97 -15.38 28.51
CA VAL A 39 7.36 -16.50 27.80
C VAL A 39 8.18 -16.87 26.57
N THR A 40 8.63 -18.12 26.53
CA THR A 40 9.32 -18.72 25.38
C THR A 40 8.44 -19.72 24.63
N ASP A 41 7.49 -20.38 25.32
CA ASP A 41 6.59 -21.38 24.77
C ASP A 41 5.11 -21.00 24.93
N ILE A 42 4.44 -20.84 23.80
CA ILE A 42 3.01 -20.53 23.69
C ILE A 42 2.13 -21.74 23.34
N SER A 43 2.67 -22.97 23.32
CA SER A 43 1.91 -24.20 23.03
C SER A 43 0.67 -24.37 23.93
N HIS A 44 0.76 -23.90 25.18
CA HIS A 44 -0.31 -23.89 26.18
C HIS A 44 -1.56 -23.10 25.76
N LEU A 45 -1.43 -22.18 24.79
CA LEU A 45 -2.54 -21.39 24.27
C LEU A 45 -3.51 -22.21 23.40
N GLU A 46 -3.19 -23.45 23.04
CA GLU A 46 -4.02 -24.31 22.19
C GLU A 46 -5.49 -24.42 22.66
N SER A 47 -5.71 -24.39 23.97
CA SER A 47 -7.02 -24.50 24.61
C SER A 47 -7.89 -23.23 24.44
N LEU A 48 -7.29 -22.08 24.10
CA LEU A 48 -7.97 -20.79 23.99
C LEU A 48 -8.67 -20.64 22.63
N LYS A 49 -9.65 -21.49 22.36
CA LYS A 49 -10.38 -21.55 21.08
C LYS A 49 -11.21 -20.31 20.75
N ASN A 50 -11.32 -19.35 21.66
CA ASN A 50 -12.00 -18.08 21.47
C ASN A 50 -11.03 -16.88 21.39
N LEU A 51 -9.72 -17.11 21.38
CA LEU A 51 -8.73 -16.03 21.39
C LEU A 51 -8.73 -15.26 20.07
N GLU A 52 -9.13 -14.00 20.14
CA GLU A 52 -9.27 -13.08 19.00
C GLU A 52 -8.13 -12.04 18.97
N GLU A 53 -7.61 -11.63 20.13
CA GLU A 53 -6.49 -10.69 20.25
C GLU A 53 -5.37 -11.32 21.09
N LEU A 54 -4.16 -11.33 20.54
CA LEU A 54 -2.98 -11.78 21.26
C LEU A 54 -1.85 -10.76 21.09
N ASN A 55 -1.27 -10.32 22.21
CA ASN A 55 -0.08 -9.48 22.21
C ASN A 55 1.10 -10.21 22.87
N LEU A 56 2.13 -10.50 22.07
CA LEU A 56 3.40 -11.12 22.43
C LEU A 56 4.60 -10.16 22.29
N SER A 57 4.36 -8.86 22.05
CA SER A 57 5.44 -7.92 21.79
C SER A 57 6.51 -7.97 22.87
N ASP A 58 7.78 -7.82 22.48
CA ASP A 58 8.91 -7.83 23.42
C ASP A 58 9.03 -9.11 24.26
N SER A 59 8.54 -10.25 23.76
CA SER A 59 8.65 -11.55 24.45
C SER A 59 9.50 -12.53 23.63
N PRO A 60 10.35 -13.36 24.28
CA PRO A 60 11.33 -14.23 23.62
C PRO A 60 10.74 -15.52 23.06
N VAL A 61 9.52 -15.47 22.49
CA VAL A 61 8.83 -16.63 21.92
C VAL A 61 9.61 -17.16 20.72
N SER A 62 9.87 -18.47 20.70
CA SER A 62 10.70 -19.14 19.69
C SER A 62 9.90 -19.84 18.59
N SER A 63 8.66 -20.25 18.87
CA SER A 63 7.80 -20.96 17.93
C SER A 63 6.39 -20.37 17.87
N PHE A 64 5.86 -20.25 16.65
CA PHE A 64 4.57 -19.63 16.35
C PHE A 64 3.57 -20.60 15.68
N GLU A 65 3.92 -21.88 15.54
CA GLU A 65 3.09 -22.87 14.83
C GLU A 65 1.69 -23.02 15.43
N ILE A 66 1.58 -22.88 16.75
CA ILE A 66 0.29 -23.00 17.47
C ILE A 66 -0.73 -21.96 17.02
N LEU A 67 -0.28 -20.82 16.50
CA LEU A 67 -1.17 -19.74 16.06
C LEU A 67 -2.08 -20.17 14.91
N SER A 68 -1.72 -21.20 14.15
CA SER A 68 -2.57 -21.82 13.13
C SER A 68 -3.87 -22.43 13.68
N LYS A 69 -3.90 -22.73 14.99
CA LYS A 69 -5.05 -23.32 15.68
C LYS A 69 -5.94 -22.29 16.39
N LEU A 70 -5.58 -21.00 16.34
CA LEU A 70 -6.25 -19.92 17.07
C LEU A 70 -7.01 -19.00 16.10
N PRO A 71 -8.24 -18.56 16.43
CA PRO A 71 -9.05 -17.73 15.55
C PRO A 71 -8.70 -16.23 15.66
N LEU A 72 -7.40 -15.91 15.61
CA LEU A 72 -6.90 -14.55 15.80
C LEU A 72 -7.44 -13.58 14.73
N ARG A 73 -7.87 -12.42 15.21
CA ARG A 73 -8.24 -11.24 14.44
C ARG A 73 -7.15 -10.17 14.49
N THR A 74 -6.49 -10.04 15.65
CA THR A 74 -5.44 -9.06 15.89
C THR A 74 -4.26 -9.73 16.57
N PHE A 75 -3.07 -9.58 15.99
CA PHE A 75 -1.85 -10.15 16.53
C PHE A 75 -0.75 -9.09 16.61
N TYR A 76 -0.15 -8.95 17.79
CA TYR A 76 1.01 -8.09 18.02
C TYR A 76 2.23 -8.96 18.31
N ALA A 77 3.24 -8.85 17.45
CA ALA A 77 4.49 -9.59 17.50
C ALA A 77 5.70 -8.67 17.36
N ASP A 78 5.52 -7.37 17.61
CA ASP A 78 6.61 -6.39 17.52
C ASP A 78 7.77 -6.80 18.43
N ASN A 79 9.00 -6.73 17.92
CA ASN A 79 10.21 -7.11 18.65
C ASN A 79 10.20 -8.57 19.17
N THR A 80 9.82 -9.51 18.29
CA THR A 80 9.86 -10.96 18.58
C THR A 80 10.70 -11.70 17.53
N ASN A 81 10.92 -13.00 17.73
CA ASN A 81 11.63 -13.85 16.77
C ASN A 81 10.77 -14.37 15.61
N LEU A 82 9.56 -13.82 15.39
CA LEU A 82 8.69 -14.23 14.28
C LEU A 82 9.42 -14.12 12.94
N SER A 83 9.44 -15.19 12.15
CA SER A 83 10.16 -15.22 10.86
C SER A 83 9.32 -15.73 9.68
N ASP A 84 8.25 -16.48 9.95
CA ASP A 84 7.41 -17.13 8.96
C ASP A 84 5.93 -16.87 9.28
N LEU A 85 5.13 -16.52 8.27
CA LEU A 85 3.71 -16.22 8.40
C LEU A 85 2.82 -17.37 7.94
N LYS A 86 3.38 -18.52 7.55
CA LYS A 86 2.62 -19.75 7.24
C LYS A 86 1.56 -20.15 8.26
N PRO A 87 1.74 -19.99 9.59
CA PRO A 87 0.67 -20.26 10.55
C PRO A 87 -0.62 -19.49 10.26
N PHE A 88 -0.51 -18.35 9.57
CA PHE A 88 -1.63 -17.48 9.24
C PHE A 88 -2.20 -17.68 7.83
N TYR A 89 -1.63 -18.52 6.96
CA TYR A 89 -2.11 -18.63 5.57
C TYR A 89 -3.56 -19.16 5.47
N LYS A 90 -4.03 -19.85 6.52
CA LYS A 90 -5.40 -20.39 6.60
C LYS A 90 -6.35 -19.54 7.46
N THR A 91 -5.89 -18.45 8.08
CA THR A 91 -6.82 -17.62 8.87
C THR A 91 -7.73 -16.82 7.93
N LYS A 92 -9.04 -16.97 8.16
CA LYS A 92 -10.09 -16.23 7.46
C LYS A 92 -10.54 -14.99 8.21
N LYS A 93 -9.99 -14.73 9.40
CA LYS A 93 -10.48 -13.70 10.34
C LYS A 93 -9.44 -12.65 10.71
N MET A 94 -8.19 -12.80 10.29
CA MET A 94 -7.15 -11.83 10.60
C MET A 94 -7.46 -10.49 9.96
N LEU A 95 -7.53 -9.45 10.79
CA LEU A 95 -7.76 -8.07 10.40
C LEU A 95 -6.51 -7.22 10.63
N THR A 96 -5.64 -7.60 11.57
CA THR A 96 -4.48 -6.78 11.91
C THR A 96 -3.29 -7.61 12.37
N LEU A 97 -2.12 -7.35 11.80
CA LEU A 97 -0.84 -7.93 12.20
C LEU A 97 0.19 -6.81 12.40
N TYR A 98 0.78 -6.75 13.59
CA TYR A 98 1.95 -5.95 13.91
C TYR A 98 3.16 -6.86 14.03
N CYS A 99 4.17 -6.66 13.18
CA CYS A 99 5.39 -7.49 13.13
C CYS A 99 6.65 -6.65 12.89
N ARG A 100 6.72 -5.46 13.47
CA ARG A 100 7.93 -4.61 13.44
C ARG A 100 9.08 -5.27 14.20
N LYS A 101 10.31 -5.02 13.78
CA LYS A 101 11.53 -5.58 14.40
C LYS A 101 11.46 -7.10 14.57
N THR A 102 10.89 -7.77 13.59
CA THR A 102 10.86 -9.24 13.52
C THR A 102 11.84 -9.75 12.47
N LYS A 103 11.90 -11.06 12.27
CA LYS A 103 12.67 -11.71 11.20
C LYS A 103 11.81 -11.95 9.95
N VAL A 104 10.56 -11.50 9.93
CA VAL A 104 9.66 -11.61 8.77
C VAL A 104 10.24 -10.78 7.64
N THR A 105 10.52 -11.43 6.51
CA THR A 105 11.03 -10.76 5.32
C THR A 105 9.90 -10.08 4.55
N PHE A 106 10.26 -9.08 3.73
CA PHE A 106 9.30 -8.45 2.83
C PHE A 106 8.67 -9.46 1.86
N GLU A 107 9.46 -10.41 1.35
CA GLU A 107 8.95 -11.50 0.51
C GLU A 107 7.89 -12.34 1.24
N GLU A 108 8.13 -12.69 2.52
CA GLU A 108 7.16 -13.45 3.29
C GLU A 108 5.86 -12.66 3.52
N LEU A 109 5.93 -11.34 3.72
CA LEU A 109 4.75 -10.48 3.78
C LEU A 109 3.96 -10.51 2.47
N LEU A 110 4.65 -10.45 1.33
CA LEU A 110 4.02 -10.52 0.02
C LEU A 110 3.37 -11.88 -0.24
N ARG A 111 4.05 -12.98 0.09
CA ARG A 111 3.50 -14.34 0.01
C ARG A 111 2.29 -14.51 0.91
N PHE A 112 2.39 -14.06 2.16
CA PHE A 112 1.27 -14.08 3.10
C PHE A 112 0.08 -13.33 2.54
N ARG A 113 0.28 -12.12 2.03
CA ARG A 113 -0.81 -11.34 1.45
C ARG A 113 -1.43 -12.05 0.23
N ASN A 114 -0.60 -12.60 -0.66
CA ASN A 114 -1.08 -13.34 -1.83
C ASN A 114 -1.89 -14.58 -1.46
N SER A 115 -1.59 -15.23 -0.34
CA SER A 115 -2.30 -16.42 0.14
C SER A 115 -3.76 -16.13 0.56
N LEU A 116 -4.10 -14.88 0.86
CA LEU A 116 -5.42 -14.47 1.33
C LEU A 116 -6.36 -14.19 0.15
N SER A 117 -6.88 -15.23 -0.50
CA SER A 117 -7.77 -15.11 -1.68
C SER A 117 -8.98 -14.15 -1.55
N ASN A 118 -9.04 -13.14 -2.44
CA ASN A 118 -10.16 -12.39 -3.06
C ASN A 118 -11.38 -11.84 -2.27
N SER A 119 -11.49 -11.91 -0.95
CA SER A 119 -12.62 -11.19 -0.26
C SER A 119 -12.27 -10.50 1.06
N SER A 120 -11.05 -10.70 1.58
CA SER A 120 -10.60 -10.10 2.85
C SER A 120 -9.44 -9.12 2.68
N LEU A 121 -9.00 -8.90 1.43
CA LEU A 121 -7.77 -8.16 1.09
C LEU A 121 -7.87 -6.65 1.27
N LEU A 122 -9.06 -6.05 1.34
CA LEU A 122 -9.15 -4.60 1.56
C LEU A 122 -8.96 -4.19 3.04
N ALA A 123 -9.13 -5.13 3.99
CA ALA A 123 -9.23 -4.78 5.40
C ALA A 123 -8.06 -5.25 6.29
N LEU A 124 -7.19 -6.14 5.81
CA LEU A 124 -6.04 -6.58 6.63
C LEU A 124 -5.01 -5.44 6.74
N ILE A 125 -4.88 -4.90 7.94
CA ILE A 125 -3.88 -3.91 8.33
C ILE A 125 -2.59 -4.64 8.67
N LEU A 126 -1.55 -4.47 7.86
CA LEU A 126 -0.21 -4.99 8.11
C LEU A 126 0.70 -3.84 8.55
N VAL A 127 1.34 -4.00 9.69
CA VAL A 127 2.26 -3.00 10.25
C VAL A 127 3.63 -3.66 10.45
N SER A 128 4.60 -3.26 9.62
CA SER A 128 5.94 -3.84 9.56
C SER A 128 7.01 -2.76 9.37
N ASP A 129 8.28 -3.13 9.50
CA ASP A 129 9.41 -2.20 9.29
C ASP A 129 9.45 -1.63 7.86
N PHE A 130 8.91 -2.37 6.89
CA PHE A 130 8.87 -1.95 5.47
C PHE A 130 7.84 -0.86 5.20
N ASN A 131 6.84 -0.69 6.08
CA ASN A 131 5.84 0.38 5.97
C ASN A 131 6.41 1.74 6.42
N GLU A 132 7.37 1.75 7.35
CA GLU A 132 7.82 2.96 8.04
C GLU A 132 9.20 3.44 7.55
N ASN A 133 9.98 2.57 6.89
CA ASN A 133 11.36 2.85 6.51
C ASN A 133 11.63 2.61 5.01
N ASN A 134 11.98 3.69 4.29
CA ASN A 134 12.33 3.66 2.86
C ASN A 134 13.54 2.77 2.59
N GLU A 135 14.57 2.84 3.44
CA GLU A 135 15.79 2.08 3.25
C GLU A 135 15.54 0.58 3.40
N ALA A 136 14.73 0.19 4.39
CA ALA A 136 14.34 -1.22 4.58
C ALA A 136 13.52 -1.74 3.40
N PHE A 137 12.61 -0.90 2.88
CA PHE A 137 11.84 -1.22 1.68
C PHE A 137 12.73 -1.40 0.45
N VAL A 138 13.63 -0.46 0.15
CA VAL A 138 14.56 -0.52 -0.99
C VAL A 138 15.46 -1.76 -0.93
N LYS A 139 16.13 -2.00 0.21
CA LYS A 139 16.97 -3.18 0.42
C LYS A 139 16.22 -4.50 0.26
N SER A 140 14.90 -4.47 0.47
CA SER A 140 14.07 -5.66 0.28
C SER A 140 13.74 -5.88 -1.18
N LEU A 141 13.51 -4.82 -1.95
CA LEU A 141 13.30 -4.92 -3.40
C LEU A 141 14.51 -5.51 -4.12
N GLU A 142 15.74 -5.13 -3.73
CA GLU A 142 16.98 -5.70 -4.26
C GLU A 142 17.08 -7.22 -4.15
N LYS A 143 16.36 -7.82 -3.21
CA LYS A 143 16.41 -9.26 -2.91
C LYS A 143 15.30 -10.07 -3.60
N ILE A 144 14.33 -9.40 -4.21
CA ILE A 144 13.24 -10.08 -4.91
C ILE A 144 13.79 -10.62 -6.23
N ASP A 145 13.51 -11.88 -6.56
CA ASP A 145 13.96 -12.52 -7.81
C ASP A 145 12.81 -12.78 -8.80
N PHE A 146 11.60 -12.29 -8.50
CA PHE A 146 10.40 -12.42 -9.31
C PHE A 146 9.77 -11.03 -9.60
N PRO A 147 9.02 -10.87 -10.71
CA PRO A 147 8.53 -9.55 -11.09
C PRO A 147 7.32 -9.11 -10.23
N LEU A 148 7.29 -7.86 -9.78
CA LEU A 148 6.27 -7.33 -8.86
C LEU A 148 4.85 -7.36 -9.47
N ASN A 149 4.71 -7.44 -10.79
CA ASN A 149 3.41 -7.58 -11.44
C ASN A 149 2.75 -8.95 -11.17
N GLU A 150 3.51 -9.98 -10.79
CA GLU A 150 2.99 -11.27 -10.33
C GLU A 150 2.38 -11.18 -8.91
N LEU A 151 2.59 -10.06 -8.22
CA LEU A 151 2.05 -9.76 -6.89
C LEU A 151 0.76 -8.93 -6.92
N GLY A 152 0.02 -8.89 -8.04
CA GLY A 152 -1.11 -7.97 -8.24
C GLY A 152 -2.08 -7.86 -7.04
N GLY A 153 -2.43 -8.97 -6.37
CA GLY A 153 -3.28 -8.97 -5.17
C GLY A 153 -2.55 -8.81 -3.83
N ALA A 154 -1.22 -8.90 -3.83
CA ALA A 154 -0.35 -8.79 -2.66
C ALA A 154 0.24 -7.39 -2.46
N LEU A 155 0.28 -6.57 -3.52
CA LEU A 155 0.60 -5.15 -3.42
C LEU A 155 -0.56 -4.43 -2.74
N THR A 156 -0.27 -3.79 -1.61
CA THR A 156 -1.26 -3.10 -0.79
C THR A 156 -1.21 -1.59 -1.03
N GLU A 157 -2.25 -0.86 -0.59
CA GLU A 157 -2.29 0.60 -0.62
C GLU A 157 -1.02 1.24 -0.03
N TRP A 158 -0.47 0.69 1.06
CA TRP A 158 0.76 1.22 1.65
C TRP A 158 2.01 0.91 0.80
N THR A 159 2.08 -0.27 0.15
CA THR A 159 3.17 -0.61 -0.76
C THR A 159 3.19 0.34 -1.94
N TYR A 160 2.01 0.62 -2.46
CA TYR A 160 1.75 1.57 -3.53
C TYR A 160 2.06 3.01 -3.13
N GLN A 161 1.60 3.44 -1.97
CA GLN A 161 1.94 4.74 -1.39
C GLN A 161 3.46 4.86 -1.24
N ARG A 162 4.15 3.79 -0.83
CA ARG A 162 5.60 3.82 -0.64
C ARG A 162 6.38 3.92 -1.95
N ILE A 163 5.96 3.19 -2.96
CA ILE A 163 6.49 3.35 -4.33
C ILE A 163 6.19 4.77 -4.82
N GLY A 164 4.99 5.28 -4.58
CA GLY A 164 4.60 6.66 -4.86
C GLY A 164 5.53 7.68 -4.19
N ASP A 165 5.77 7.55 -2.89
CA ASP A 165 6.70 8.39 -2.12
C ASP A 165 8.11 8.34 -2.73
N LEU A 166 8.65 7.14 -2.97
CA LEU A 166 9.97 6.94 -3.58
C LEU A 166 10.08 7.61 -4.97
N MET A 167 9.01 7.59 -5.75
CA MET A 167 8.95 8.18 -7.09
C MET A 167 8.60 9.68 -7.07
N THR A 168 7.99 10.19 -5.99
CA THR A 168 7.54 11.58 -5.82
C THR A 168 8.48 12.47 -5.04
N ASP A 169 9.45 11.89 -4.33
CA ASP A 169 10.35 12.65 -3.46
C ASP A 169 11.32 13.53 -4.26
N ASN A 170 10.82 14.71 -4.64
CA ASN A 170 11.55 15.85 -5.18
C ASN A 170 11.80 16.92 -4.10
N SER A 171 11.58 16.60 -2.82
CA SER A 171 11.80 17.57 -1.76
C SER A 171 13.29 17.88 -1.67
N GLY A 172 13.61 19.17 -1.56
CA GLY A 172 14.96 19.72 -1.57
C GLY A 172 15.75 19.36 -0.31
N PHE A 173 16.05 18.07 -0.13
CA PHE A 173 17.04 17.61 0.84
C PHE A 173 18.42 17.67 0.17
N ASN A 174 19.20 18.65 0.58
CA ASN A 174 20.64 18.68 0.35
C ASN A 174 21.29 17.71 1.36
N GLU A 175 22.17 16.84 0.85
CA GLU A 175 23.17 16.07 1.63
C GLU A 175 22.67 14.96 2.59
N ASP A 176 21.60 14.20 2.26
CA ASP A 176 21.22 13.00 3.03
C ASP A 176 21.64 11.70 2.29
N PRO A 177 22.51 10.84 2.86
CA PRO A 177 22.88 9.53 2.28
C PRO A 177 21.70 8.57 2.05
N LYS A 178 20.52 8.83 2.62
CA LYS A 178 19.30 8.09 2.29
C LYS A 178 18.78 8.37 0.88
N LYS A 179 19.07 9.54 0.31
CA LYS A 179 18.58 9.97 -1.02
C LYS A 179 19.24 9.22 -2.16
N GLU A 180 20.55 9.00 -2.08
CA GLU A 180 21.30 8.23 -3.08
C GLU A 180 20.74 6.81 -3.20
N LYS A 181 20.54 6.14 -2.06
CA LYS A 181 19.92 4.80 -2.02
C LYS A 181 18.50 4.75 -2.60
N ILE A 182 17.70 5.81 -2.38
CA ILE A 182 16.35 5.90 -2.97
C ILE A 182 16.42 6.08 -4.49
N GLN A 183 17.35 6.88 -5.00
CA GLN A 183 17.56 7.04 -6.44
C GLN A 183 18.07 5.76 -7.11
N GLU A 184 18.93 5.01 -6.43
CA GLU A 184 19.39 3.68 -6.86
C GLU A 184 18.25 2.65 -6.95
N ALA A 185 17.16 2.85 -6.20
CA ALA A 185 15.98 2.00 -6.25
C ALA A 185 15.10 2.22 -7.49
N ILE A 186 15.20 3.38 -8.16
CA ILE A 186 14.33 3.71 -9.30
C ILE A 186 14.54 2.77 -10.49
N PRO A 187 15.78 2.48 -10.94
CA PRO A 187 16.03 1.46 -11.97
C PRO A 187 15.53 0.07 -11.58
N ILE A 188 15.70 -0.30 -10.31
CA ILE A 188 15.25 -1.58 -9.75
C ILE A 188 13.72 -1.70 -9.87
N LEU A 189 13.00 -0.68 -9.41
CA LEU A 189 11.54 -0.57 -9.53
C LEU A 189 11.08 -0.61 -11.00
N ARG A 190 11.78 0.07 -11.92
CA ARG A 190 11.46 0.03 -13.36
C ARG A 190 11.57 -1.38 -13.92
N THR A 191 12.63 -2.10 -13.60
CA THR A 191 12.84 -3.48 -14.02
C THR A 191 11.74 -4.40 -13.46
N PHE A 192 11.46 -4.32 -12.16
CA PHE A 192 10.44 -5.16 -11.52
C PHE A 192 9.02 -4.90 -12.00
N LEU A 193 8.68 -3.64 -12.27
CA LEU A 193 7.38 -3.23 -12.79
C LEU A 193 7.29 -3.38 -14.32
N ARG A 194 8.34 -3.90 -14.98
CA ARG A 194 8.48 -3.97 -16.45
C ARG A 194 8.14 -2.64 -17.13
N LEU A 195 8.51 -1.52 -16.51
CA LEU A 195 8.38 -0.22 -17.11
C LEU A 195 9.33 -0.13 -18.31
N PRO A 196 8.90 0.43 -19.45
CA PRO A 196 9.74 0.50 -20.64
C PRO A 196 11.07 1.23 -20.33
N GLU A 197 12.20 0.65 -20.75
CA GLU A 197 13.50 1.32 -20.68
C GLU A 197 13.49 2.57 -21.56
N PHE A 198 13.55 3.74 -20.93
CA PHE A 198 13.68 5.00 -21.66
C PHE A 198 15.12 5.20 -22.10
N LYS A 199 15.45 4.74 -23.32
CA LYS A 199 16.65 5.21 -24.01
C LYS A 199 16.46 6.66 -24.43
N ARG A 200 16.85 7.62 -23.57
CA ARG A 200 17.42 8.97 -23.89
C ARG A 200 17.07 10.03 -22.83
N ASP A 201 18.08 10.85 -22.52
CA ASP A 201 18.05 12.22 -21.98
C ASP A 201 17.49 12.45 -20.54
N PRO A 202 18.29 12.98 -19.59
CA PRO A 202 17.87 13.34 -18.22
C PRO A 202 16.63 14.26 -18.11
N ALA A 203 16.38 15.13 -19.09
CA ALA A 203 15.18 15.98 -19.10
C ALA A 203 13.91 15.18 -19.44
N THR A 204 14.06 14.15 -20.27
CA THR A 204 13.02 13.19 -20.63
C THR A 204 12.70 12.27 -19.44
N GLU A 205 13.71 11.81 -18.71
CA GLU A 205 13.54 11.09 -17.44
C GLU A 205 12.80 11.91 -16.37
N LYS A 206 13.17 13.17 -16.15
CA LYS A 206 12.46 14.09 -15.23
C LYS A 206 10.99 14.28 -15.60
N ARG A 207 10.69 14.31 -16.90
CA ARG A 207 9.32 14.44 -17.45
C ARG A 207 8.54 13.13 -17.33
N TYR A 208 9.19 11.97 -17.49
CA TYR A 208 8.61 10.65 -17.27
C TYR A 208 8.37 10.35 -15.81
N THR A 209 9.23 10.79 -14.89
CA THR A 209 8.99 10.67 -13.45
C THR A 209 7.75 11.48 -13.05
N ALA A 210 7.55 12.69 -13.56
CA ALA A 210 6.30 13.45 -13.34
C ALA A 210 5.06 12.83 -14.00
N LEU A 211 5.22 12.14 -15.15
CA LEU A 211 4.15 11.40 -15.81
C LEU A 211 3.87 10.03 -15.18
N LEU A 212 4.87 9.40 -14.56
CA LEU A 212 4.73 8.22 -13.71
C LEU A 212 4.10 8.64 -12.39
N GLN A 213 4.36 9.82 -11.84
CA GLN A 213 3.61 10.34 -10.70
C GLN A 213 2.12 10.51 -11.04
N ASP A 214 1.77 11.00 -12.23
CA ASP A 214 0.37 11.15 -12.65
C ASP A 214 -0.25 9.86 -13.24
N SER A 215 0.52 9.00 -13.91
CA SER A 215 0.03 7.74 -14.49
C SER A 215 0.08 6.59 -13.50
N LEU A 216 1.06 6.53 -12.59
CA LEU A 216 1.04 5.64 -11.43
C LEU A 216 -0.05 6.14 -10.48
N PHE A 217 -0.27 7.44 -10.26
CA PHE A 217 -1.46 7.92 -9.52
C PHE A 217 -2.77 7.55 -10.22
N CYS A 218 -2.86 7.59 -11.56
CA CYS A 218 -4.01 7.05 -12.29
C CYS A 218 -4.10 5.51 -12.20
N THR A 219 -3.00 4.76 -12.30
CA THR A 219 -2.95 3.30 -12.12
C THR A 219 -3.24 2.89 -10.68
N LEU A 220 -2.94 3.74 -9.70
CA LEU A 220 -3.22 3.59 -8.28
C LEU A 220 -4.67 3.91 -7.96
N CYS A 221 -5.24 4.95 -8.56
CA CYS A 221 -6.66 5.26 -8.47
C CYS A 221 -7.55 4.29 -9.26
N ILE A 222 -7.04 3.67 -10.33
CA ILE A 222 -7.71 2.61 -11.11
C ILE A 222 -7.53 1.24 -10.43
N GLY A 223 -6.36 0.98 -9.82
CA GLY A 223 -6.04 -0.23 -9.06
C GLY A 223 -6.76 -0.35 -7.72
N MET A 224 -7.66 0.57 -7.39
CA MET A 224 -8.56 0.48 -6.23
C MET A 224 -9.72 -0.51 -6.42
N ASP A 225 -9.84 -1.20 -7.57
CA ASP A 225 -10.17 -2.65 -7.66
C ASP A 225 -10.34 -3.16 -9.12
N ILE A 226 -9.47 -4.11 -9.53
CA ILE A 226 -9.55 -5.06 -10.68
C ILE A 226 -8.95 -4.60 -12.05
N ASP A 227 -7.85 -5.25 -12.46
CA ASP A 227 -7.19 -5.23 -13.80
C ASP A 227 -7.89 -6.21 -14.78
N PRO A 228 -7.84 -6.12 -16.15
CA PRO A 228 -6.68 -6.58 -16.94
C PRO A 228 -6.61 -6.06 -18.41
N ASP A 229 -5.83 -5.03 -18.76
CA ASP A 229 -5.32 -4.78 -20.15
C ASP A 229 -4.84 -3.34 -20.31
N PHE A 230 -3.92 -2.87 -19.45
CA PHE A 230 -3.27 -1.57 -19.62
C PHE A 230 -2.17 -1.61 -20.70
N ASP A 231 -2.55 -2.10 -21.87
CA ASP A 231 -1.84 -1.99 -23.12
C ASP A 231 -2.44 -0.81 -23.90
N ARG A 232 -1.80 -0.33 -24.95
CA ARG A 232 -2.17 0.85 -25.77
C ARG A 232 -3.64 0.96 -26.22
N LYS A 233 -4.45 -0.10 -26.05
CA LYS A 233 -5.91 -0.24 -26.26
C LYS A 233 -6.77 0.08 -25.03
N ALA A 234 -6.22 0.12 -23.82
CA ALA A 234 -6.96 0.34 -22.57
C ALA A 234 -7.64 1.69 -22.59
N LEU A 235 -6.89 2.80 -22.67
CA LEU A 235 -7.52 4.12 -22.64
C LEU A 235 -8.43 4.43 -23.85
N ASP A 236 -8.19 3.78 -25.00
CA ASP A 236 -9.04 3.90 -26.20
C ASP A 236 -10.31 3.01 -26.15
N LYS A 237 -10.38 2.02 -25.24
CA LYS A 237 -11.57 1.19 -24.94
C LYS A 237 -12.23 1.54 -23.59
N THR A 238 -11.52 2.20 -22.68
CA THR A 238 -11.95 2.52 -21.31
C THR A 238 -12.49 3.94 -21.20
N THR A 239 -12.94 4.53 -22.30
CA THR A 239 -13.79 5.72 -22.28
C THR A 239 -15.04 5.51 -21.40
N ASP A 240 -15.51 4.27 -21.27
CA ASP A 240 -16.65 3.88 -20.42
C ASP A 240 -16.28 3.76 -18.93
N LEU A 241 -14.98 3.71 -18.59
CA LEU A 241 -14.48 3.72 -17.20
C LEU A 241 -14.21 5.14 -16.70
N ILE A 242 -14.30 6.14 -17.56
CA ILE A 242 -14.37 7.53 -17.12
C ILE A 242 -15.78 7.72 -16.59
N PRO A 243 -15.97 8.00 -15.28
CA PRO A 243 -17.31 8.15 -14.72
C PRO A 243 -18.09 9.22 -15.50
N ASP A 244 -19.36 8.94 -15.80
CA ASP A 244 -20.24 9.89 -16.49
C ASP A 244 -20.28 11.26 -15.80
N LYS A 245 -20.11 11.26 -14.48
CA LYS A 245 -20.00 12.44 -13.64
C LYS A 245 -18.66 12.47 -12.92
N ILE A 246 -17.77 13.34 -13.38
CA ILE A 246 -16.52 13.65 -12.69
C ILE A 246 -16.80 14.72 -11.62
N GLN A 247 -16.43 14.42 -10.39
CA GLN A 247 -16.59 15.32 -9.23
C GLN A 247 -15.27 15.85 -8.69
N SER A 248 -14.13 15.25 -9.09
CA SER A 248 -12.80 15.70 -8.69
C SER A 248 -12.25 16.71 -9.71
N PRO A 249 -11.99 17.96 -9.30
CA PRO A 249 -11.43 18.97 -10.20
C PRO A 249 -10.04 18.55 -10.69
N ARG A 250 -9.21 17.96 -9.83
CA ARG A 250 -7.86 17.52 -10.18
C ARG A 250 -7.88 16.36 -11.18
N PHE A 251 -8.85 15.44 -11.05
CA PHE A 251 -9.01 14.33 -11.99
C PHE A 251 -9.47 14.82 -13.37
N ALA A 252 -10.44 15.74 -13.41
CA ALA A 252 -10.84 16.39 -14.65
C ALA A 252 -9.66 17.10 -15.32
N PHE A 253 -8.81 17.75 -14.54
CA PHE A 253 -7.61 18.43 -15.03
C PHE A 253 -6.60 17.45 -15.65
N LEU A 254 -6.35 16.31 -15.01
CA LEU A 254 -5.46 15.28 -15.52
C LEU A 254 -5.98 14.67 -16.84
N LEU A 255 -7.29 14.45 -16.95
CA LEU A 255 -7.92 14.00 -18.20
C LEU A 255 -7.83 15.07 -19.30
N ALA A 256 -8.11 16.34 -18.99
CA ALA A 256 -7.94 17.44 -19.93
C ALA A 256 -6.50 17.49 -20.47
N ARG A 257 -5.53 17.35 -19.58
CA ARG A 257 -4.11 17.37 -19.91
C ARG A 257 -3.69 16.17 -20.76
N TYR A 258 -4.21 14.98 -20.46
CA TYR A 258 -4.05 13.79 -21.30
C TYR A 258 -4.50 14.05 -22.74
N PHE A 259 -5.73 14.58 -22.93
CA PHE A 259 -6.30 14.80 -24.26
C PHE A 259 -5.69 16.00 -25.01
N ALA A 260 -5.26 17.05 -24.30
CA ALA A 260 -4.45 18.13 -24.89
C ALA A 260 -3.17 17.57 -25.55
N LYS A 261 -2.49 16.68 -24.84
CA LYS A 261 -1.25 16.03 -25.31
C LYS A 261 -1.47 15.13 -26.52
N LYS A 262 -2.67 14.55 -26.65
CA LYS A 262 -3.09 13.77 -27.81
C LYS A 262 -3.56 14.63 -28.99
N LYS A 263 -3.68 15.95 -28.81
CA LYS A 263 -4.34 16.87 -29.74
C LYS A 263 -5.80 16.48 -30.02
N ASP A 264 -6.43 15.75 -29.10
CA ASP A 264 -7.85 15.44 -29.16
C ASP A 264 -8.62 16.64 -28.60
N ARG A 265 -8.88 17.59 -29.50
CA ARG A 265 -9.56 18.85 -29.20
C ARG A 265 -10.92 18.63 -28.53
N LYS A 266 -11.67 17.62 -28.97
CA LYS A 266 -13.04 17.39 -28.48
C LYS A 266 -13.05 16.95 -27.02
N GLN A 267 -12.23 15.96 -26.68
CA GLN A 267 -12.15 15.47 -25.31
C GLN A 267 -11.44 16.46 -24.39
N LEU A 268 -10.44 17.19 -24.90
CA LEU A 268 -9.83 18.30 -24.19
C LEU A 268 -10.88 19.31 -23.70
N LEU A 269 -11.67 19.88 -24.62
CA LEU A 269 -12.66 20.91 -24.28
C LEU A 269 -13.72 20.37 -23.30
N ARG A 270 -14.12 19.09 -23.42
CA ARG A 270 -15.02 18.42 -22.48
C ARG A 270 -14.47 18.48 -21.05
N TYR A 271 -13.23 18.05 -20.83
CA TYR A 271 -12.68 17.98 -19.48
C TYR A 271 -12.26 19.35 -18.93
N VAL A 272 -11.91 20.32 -19.79
CA VAL A 272 -11.74 21.73 -19.41
C VAL A 272 -13.06 22.31 -18.90
N SER A 273 -14.18 22.02 -19.57
CA SER A 273 -15.50 22.45 -19.11
C SER A 273 -15.87 21.87 -17.75
N ILE A 274 -15.49 20.63 -17.47
CA ILE A 274 -15.69 19.98 -16.16
C ILE A 274 -14.78 20.63 -15.10
N CYS A 275 -13.56 21.01 -15.45
CA CYS A 275 -12.69 21.75 -14.54
C CYS A 275 -13.30 23.09 -14.10
N ILE A 276 -14.00 23.79 -15.02
CA ILE A 276 -14.71 25.04 -14.71
C ILE A 276 -15.86 24.79 -13.74
N SER A 277 -16.71 23.80 -14.01
CA SER A 277 -17.87 23.51 -13.16
C SER A 277 -17.47 23.08 -11.75
N LEU A 278 -16.29 22.48 -11.60
CA LEU A 278 -15.71 22.06 -10.33
C LEU A 278 -14.76 23.11 -9.70
N LYS A 279 -14.70 24.34 -10.24
CA LYS A 279 -13.88 25.46 -9.74
C LYS A 279 -12.38 25.12 -9.63
N HIS A 280 -11.83 24.38 -10.59
CA HIS A 280 -10.39 24.18 -10.68
C HIS A 280 -9.69 25.50 -11.02
N LYS A 281 -8.51 25.73 -10.41
CA LYS A 281 -7.72 26.94 -10.61
C LYS A 281 -7.19 27.06 -12.05
N LYS A 282 -7.40 28.24 -12.63
CA LYS A 282 -7.00 28.60 -13.99
C LYS A 282 -5.50 28.50 -14.23
N ASP A 283 -4.72 28.92 -13.24
CA ASP A 283 -3.25 28.94 -13.27
C ASP A 283 -2.61 27.61 -13.66
N PHE A 284 -3.25 26.48 -13.35
CA PHE A 284 -2.70 25.19 -13.71
C PHE A 284 -2.64 24.99 -15.21
N PHE A 285 -3.61 25.45 -16.00
CA PHE A 285 -3.59 25.25 -17.45
C PHE A 285 -2.53 26.09 -18.15
N LEU A 286 -2.22 27.30 -17.64
CA LEU A 286 -1.16 28.16 -18.19
C LEU A 286 0.24 27.60 -17.91
N LYS A 287 0.38 26.74 -16.89
CA LYS A 287 1.66 26.16 -16.48
C LYS A 287 2.13 25.00 -17.36
N PHE A 288 1.26 24.38 -18.16
CA PHE A 288 1.64 23.20 -18.96
C PHE A 288 1.59 23.46 -20.47
N GLU A 289 2.71 23.17 -21.14
CA GLU A 289 2.96 23.43 -22.57
C GLU A 289 1.93 22.76 -23.51
N GLU A 290 1.39 21.59 -23.13
CA GLU A 290 0.39 20.87 -23.91
C GLU A 290 -0.88 21.67 -24.18
N PHE A 291 -1.19 22.69 -23.38
CA PHE A 291 -2.33 23.58 -23.61
C PHE A 291 -2.00 24.79 -24.50
N LYS A 292 -0.73 25.18 -24.68
CA LYS A 292 -0.36 26.39 -25.46
C LYS A 292 -0.89 26.43 -26.90
N PRO A 293 -0.85 25.32 -27.68
CA PRO A 293 -1.43 25.31 -29.02
C PRO A 293 -2.94 25.58 -29.01
N PHE A 294 -3.60 25.34 -27.88
CA PHE A 294 -5.02 25.57 -27.66
C PHE A 294 -5.30 26.89 -26.94
N LEU A 295 -4.30 27.61 -26.44
CA LEU A 295 -4.52 28.94 -25.86
C LEU A 295 -4.97 29.94 -26.91
N GLU A 296 -4.63 29.71 -28.18
CA GLU A 296 -5.11 30.49 -29.32
C GLU A 296 -6.44 29.98 -29.90
N ASP A 297 -6.90 28.79 -29.49
CA ASP A 297 -8.16 28.20 -29.92
C ASP A 297 -9.35 28.95 -29.31
N ASP A 298 -10.28 29.37 -30.15
CA ASP A 298 -11.39 30.26 -29.74
C ASP A 298 -12.31 29.61 -28.69
N ASP A 299 -12.63 28.32 -28.82
CA ASP A 299 -13.48 27.60 -27.85
C ASP A 299 -12.76 27.42 -26.53
N PHE A 300 -11.46 27.10 -26.58
CA PHE A 300 -10.64 27.01 -25.39
C PHE A 300 -10.55 28.37 -24.70
N LYS A 301 -10.29 29.48 -25.41
CA LYS A 301 -10.28 30.85 -24.87
C LYS A 301 -11.58 31.21 -24.15
N ILE A 302 -12.73 30.86 -24.73
CA ILE A 302 -14.05 31.11 -24.15
C ILE A 302 -14.28 30.30 -22.87
N LEU A 303 -13.85 29.04 -22.83
CA LEU A 303 -13.89 28.24 -21.59
C LEU A 303 -12.92 28.82 -20.55
N PHE A 304 -11.73 29.19 -21.00
CA PHE A 304 -10.64 29.67 -20.16
C PHE A 304 -10.93 31.01 -19.48
N SER A 305 -11.71 31.88 -20.12
CA SER A 305 -12.15 33.16 -19.53
C SER A 305 -13.19 32.98 -18.41
N LYS A 306 -13.86 31.82 -18.35
CA LYS A 306 -14.87 31.49 -17.32
C LYS A 306 -14.27 30.83 -16.07
N MET A 307 -13.00 30.45 -16.10
CA MET A 307 -12.29 29.94 -14.91
C MET A 307 -12.02 31.10 -13.95
N GLN A 308 -12.37 30.93 -12.68
CA GLN A 308 -11.94 31.83 -11.61
C GLN A 308 -10.42 31.80 -11.49
N GLU A 309 -9.80 32.95 -11.19
CA GLU A 309 -8.37 33.06 -10.92
C GLU A 309 -7.95 32.14 -9.76
#